data_AF-A0A0G1F164-F1
#
_entry.id   AF-A0A0G1F164-F1
#
_cell.length_a   1.000
_cell.length_b   1.000
_cell.length_c   1.000
_cell.angle_alpha   90.00
_cell.angle_beta   90.00
_cell.angle_gamma   90.00
#
_symmetry.space_group_name_H-M   'P 1'
#
loop_
_entity.id
_entity.type
_entity.pdbx_description
1 polymer ?
#
loop_
_entity_poly.entity_id
_entity_poly.type
_entity_poly.pdbx_seq_one_letter_code
_entity_poly.pdbx_strand_id
1 'polypeptide(L)'
;MKRIFINETISKVGERVKVSGWVHVRRDHGKIIFIDLRDRTGLLQVVFAGNEDLRKKADMLRSEWVVSIEGKIKERPENLKNSKIETGGIELAAEELEILNEAKTPPFEIGEKDKVNEELRMEYRYLDLRDPKMQENLMKRSEVPKARRKARANLSYPLASIRESFMFCRSRPSNSSNC
;
A
#
# COMPACT_ATOMS: atom_id res chain seq x y z
N MET A 1 5.13 8.87 18.31
CA MET A 1 5.09 9.79 17.15
C MET A 1 3.95 9.40 16.20
N LYS A 2 3.35 10.36 15.46
CA LYS A 2 2.24 10.05 14.53
C LYS A 2 2.80 9.45 13.22
N ARG A 3 2.18 8.37 12.72
CA ARG A 3 2.50 7.79 11.41
C ARG A 3 2.18 8.79 10.29
N ILE A 4 3.09 8.92 9.33
CA ILE A 4 2.88 9.64 8.07
C ILE A 4 2.86 8.68 6.89
N PHE A 5 2.34 9.14 5.75
CA PHE A 5 2.34 8.37 4.51
C PHE A 5 3.66 8.51 3.76
N ILE A 6 3.97 7.53 2.91
CA ILE A 6 5.23 7.49 2.16
C ILE A 6 5.34 8.69 1.20
N ASN A 7 4.27 9.08 0.53
CA ASN A 7 4.28 10.25 -0.36
C ASN A 7 4.62 11.58 0.38
N GLU A 8 4.24 11.72 1.64
CA GLU A 8 4.53 12.91 2.46
C GLU A 8 6.01 13.01 2.89
N THR A 9 6.79 11.93 2.71
CA THR A 9 8.20 11.92 3.12
C THR A 9 9.08 12.81 2.23
N ILE A 10 8.66 13.09 0.99
CA ILE A 10 9.41 13.89 0.01
C ILE A 10 9.65 15.31 0.53
N SER A 11 8.68 15.89 1.25
CA SER A 11 8.80 17.24 1.83
C SER A 11 9.47 17.28 3.21
N LYS A 12 9.95 16.15 3.74
CA LYS A 12 10.44 16.03 5.12
C LYS A 12 11.91 15.61 5.22
N VAL A 13 12.71 16.05 4.25
CA VAL A 13 14.15 15.76 4.22
C VAL A 13 14.83 16.32 5.47
N GLY A 14 15.58 15.48 6.17
CA GLY A 14 16.27 15.85 7.41
C GLY A 14 15.42 15.74 8.68
N GLU A 15 14.12 15.47 8.58
CA GLU A 15 13.25 15.24 9.75
C GLU A 15 13.24 13.77 10.17
N ARG A 16 12.98 13.54 11.46
CA ARG A 16 12.63 12.20 11.96
C ARG A 16 11.16 11.95 11.71
N VAL A 17 10.84 10.85 11.03
CA VAL A 17 9.48 10.46 10.65
C VAL A 17 9.17 9.03 11.08
N LYS A 18 7.88 8.72 11.24
CA LYS A 18 7.37 7.36 11.50
C LYS A 18 6.54 6.90 10.31
N VAL A 19 6.96 5.82 9.68
CA VAL A 19 6.25 5.19 8.56
C VAL A 19 5.88 3.76 8.93
N SER A 20 4.77 3.27 8.40
CA SER A 20 4.37 1.89 8.61
C SER A 20 3.83 1.32 7.31
N GLY A 21 4.10 0.05 7.06
CA GLY A 21 3.76 -0.59 5.80
C GLY A 21 4.16 -2.06 5.76
N TRP A 22 4.15 -2.60 4.54
CA TRP A 22 4.54 -3.98 4.25
C TRP A 22 5.96 -4.02 3.69
N VAL A 23 6.74 -4.99 4.14
CA VAL A 23 8.04 -5.30 3.54
C VAL A 23 7.80 -5.85 2.13
N HIS A 24 8.19 -5.13 1.09
CA HIS A 24 8.03 -5.59 -0.29
C HIS A 24 9.23 -6.42 -0.74
N VAL A 25 10.43 -5.83 -0.68
CA VAL A 25 11.68 -6.47 -1.08
C VAL A 25 12.73 -6.20 -0.01
N ARG A 26 13.48 -7.23 0.36
CA ARG A 26 14.64 -7.15 1.26
C ARG A 26 15.90 -7.44 0.46
N ARG A 27 16.91 -6.58 0.57
CA ARG A 27 18.22 -6.70 -0.06
C ARG A 27 19.29 -6.58 1.02
N ASP A 28 20.15 -7.59 1.10
CA ASP A 28 21.18 -7.68 2.14
C ASP A 28 22.57 -7.58 1.51
N HIS A 29 23.37 -6.62 1.98
CA HIS A 29 24.76 -6.41 1.58
C HIS A 29 25.74 -6.66 2.75
N GLY A 30 25.32 -7.45 3.74
CA GLY A 30 26.09 -7.87 4.91
C GLY A 30 26.20 -6.80 5.99
N LYS A 31 26.80 -5.64 5.66
CA LYS A 31 26.94 -4.51 6.60
C LYS A 31 25.72 -3.61 6.65
N ILE A 32 24.93 -3.58 5.58
CA ILE A 32 23.76 -2.72 5.43
C ILE A 32 22.62 -3.56 4.85
N ILE A 33 21.44 -3.43 5.43
CA ILE A 33 20.22 -4.04 4.91
C ILE A 33 19.34 -2.94 4.30
N PHE A 34 18.89 -3.17 3.08
CA PHE A 34 17.95 -2.32 2.37
C PHE A 34 16.59 -3.00 2.33
N ILE A 35 15.55 -2.28 2.70
CA ILE A 35 14.18 -2.78 2.66
C ILE A 35 13.33 -1.78 1.90
N ASP A 36 12.64 -2.26 0.87
CA ASP A 36 11.61 -1.49 0.20
C ASP A 36 10.30 -1.66 0.97
N LEU A 37 9.90 -0.62 1.70
CA LEU A 37 8.65 -0.57 2.44
C LEU A 37 7.53 -0.07 1.53
N ARG A 38 6.42 -0.79 1.49
CA ARG A 38 5.24 -0.46 0.68
C ARG A 38 4.09 -0.01 1.54
N ASP A 39 3.40 1.04 1.11
CA ASP A 39 2.12 1.48 1.63
C ASP A 39 1.19 1.79 0.44
N ARG A 40 -0.08 2.12 0.71
CA ARG A 40 -1.07 2.52 -0.31
C ARG A 40 -0.64 3.71 -1.17
N THR A 41 0.34 4.49 -0.70
CA THR A 41 0.81 5.73 -1.35
C THR A 41 2.06 5.52 -2.17
N GLY A 42 2.76 4.39 -2.03
CA GLY A 42 3.98 4.13 -2.79
C GLY A 42 4.97 3.23 -2.07
N LEU A 43 6.21 3.27 -2.56
CA LEU A 43 7.36 2.53 -2.03
C LEU A 43 8.34 3.51 -1.38
N LEU A 44 9.03 3.10 -0.33
CA LEU A 44 10.10 3.86 0.31
C LEU A 44 11.26 2.92 0.64
N GLN A 45 12.46 3.28 0.24
CA GLN A 45 13.64 2.53 0.64
C GLN A 45 14.04 2.92 2.06
N VAL A 46 14.17 1.91 2.89
CA VAL A 46 14.64 2.02 4.27
C VAL A 46 16.02 1.38 4.34
N VAL A 47 16.96 2.12 4.93
CA VAL A 47 18.35 1.70 5.10
C VAL A 47 18.62 1.43 6.56
N PHE A 48 19.06 0.22 6.86
CA PHE A 48 19.52 -0.23 8.17
C PHE A 48 21.04 -0.31 8.16
N ALA A 49 21.70 0.80 8.52
CA ALA A 49 23.16 0.92 8.61
C ALA A 49 23.67 1.13 10.06
N GLY A 50 22.77 1.10 11.05
CA GLY A 50 23.05 1.45 12.45
C GLY A 50 23.38 0.26 13.36
N ASN A 51 22.88 0.34 14.59
CA ASN A 51 23.16 -0.58 15.69
C ASN A 51 22.93 -2.07 15.31
N GLU A 52 23.76 -2.96 15.86
CA GLU A 52 23.73 -4.40 15.58
C GLU A 52 22.38 -5.04 15.93
N ASP A 53 21.72 -4.57 17.00
CA ASP A 53 20.42 -5.08 17.43
C ASP A 53 19.30 -4.72 16.44
N LEU A 54 19.33 -3.51 15.90
CA LEU A 54 18.38 -3.08 14.87
C LEU A 54 18.57 -3.91 13.60
N ARG A 55 19.83 -4.18 13.24
CA ARG A 55 20.18 -5.01 12.08
C ARG A 55 19.73 -6.45 12.26
N LYS A 56 19.92 -7.06 13.43
CA LYS A 56 19.42 -8.41 13.74
C LYS A 56 17.89 -8.49 13.60
N LYS A 57 17.16 -7.47 14.07
CA LYS A 57 15.70 -7.40 13.87
C LYS A 57 15.32 -7.25 12.39
N ALA A 58 16.04 -6.42 11.64
CA ALA A 58 15.81 -6.24 10.21
C ALA A 58 16.15 -7.50 9.40
N ASP A 59 17.10 -8.31 9.87
CA ASP A 59 17.50 -9.57 9.25
C ASP A 59 16.42 -10.66 9.35
N MET A 60 15.64 -10.64 10.43
CA MET A 60 14.51 -11.55 10.62
C MET A 60 13.32 -11.23 9.71
N LEU A 61 13.22 -10.00 9.18
CA LEU A 61 12.10 -9.59 8.36
C LEU A 61 11.97 -10.46 7.10
N ARG A 62 10.73 -10.79 6.75
CA ARG A 62 10.38 -11.49 5.51
C ARG A 62 9.40 -10.66 4.70
N SER A 63 9.21 -11.05 3.44
CA SER A 63 8.25 -10.40 2.56
C SER A 63 6.85 -10.38 3.19
N GLU A 64 6.14 -9.28 2.97
CA GLU A 64 4.79 -8.99 3.46
C GLU A 64 4.63 -8.83 4.99
N TRP A 65 5.72 -8.81 5.76
CA TRP A 65 5.65 -8.47 7.18
C TRP A 65 5.18 -7.03 7.38
N VAL A 66 4.35 -6.80 8.39
CA VAL A 66 3.82 -5.48 8.73
C VAL A 66 4.73 -4.87 9.78
N VAL A 67 5.38 -3.77 9.42
CA VAL A 67 6.37 -3.12 10.27
C VAL A 67 6.07 -1.64 10.42
N SER A 68 6.51 -1.08 11.54
CA SER A 68 6.58 0.34 11.79
C SER A 68 8.02 0.74 12.03
N ILE A 69 8.47 1.78 11.34
CA ILE A 69 9.86 2.20 11.32
C ILE A 69 9.90 3.68 11.64
N GLU A 70 10.74 4.05 12.61
CA GLU A 70 11.08 5.44 12.89
C GLU A 70 12.53 5.70 12.44
N GLY A 71 12.75 6.86 11.83
CA GLY A 71 14.07 7.18 11.31
C GLY A 71 14.13 8.56 10.68
N LYS A 72 15.33 8.94 10.23
CA LYS A 72 15.59 10.24 9.60
C LYS A 72 15.54 10.12 8.08
N ILE A 73 14.79 11.01 7.42
CA ILE A 73 14.81 11.07 5.95
C ILE A 73 16.14 11.68 5.49
N LYS A 74 16.79 11.00 4.56
CA LYS A 74 18.01 11.44 3.89
C LYS A 74 17.80 11.47 2.39
N GLU A 75 18.52 12.34 1.72
CA GLU A 75 18.59 12.30 0.26
C GLU A 75 19.47 11.14 -0.19
N ARG A 76 19.09 10.49 -1.27
CA ARG A 76 19.97 9.53 -1.91
C ARG A 76 21.10 10.28 -2.61
N PRO A 77 22.33 9.72 -2.60
CA PRO A 77 23.40 10.25 -3.42
C PRO A 77 22.97 10.26 -4.90
N GLU A 78 23.42 11.26 -5.66
CA GLU A 78 22.91 11.53 -7.02
C GLU A 78 22.99 10.32 -7.96
N ASN A 79 24.02 9.48 -7.79
CA ASN A 79 24.23 8.27 -8.59
C ASN A 79 23.24 7.11 -8.29
N LEU A 80 22.45 7.19 -7.21
CA LEU A 80 21.51 6.14 -6.78
C LEU A 80 20.05 6.64 -6.75
N LYS A 81 19.77 7.82 -7.32
CA LYS A 81 18.41 8.32 -7.47
C LYS A 81 17.66 7.51 -8.53
N ASN A 82 16.52 6.94 -8.15
CA ASN A 82 15.67 6.19 -9.09
C ASN A 82 14.53 7.07 -9.59
N SER A 83 14.60 7.51 -10.84
CA SER A 83 13.56 8.38 -11.44
C SER A 83 12.22 7.69 -11.71
N LYS A 84 12.13 6.36 -11.58
CA LYS A 84 10.89 5.61 -11.81
C LYS A 84 9.92 5.65 -10.62
N ILE A 85 10.36 6.10 -9.45
CA ILE A 85 9.57 6.10 -8.21
C ILE A 85 9.57 7.53 -7.67
N GLU A 86 8.40 8.03 -7.24
CA GLU A 86 8.24 9.38 -6.70
C GLU A 86 9.16 9.67 -5.50
N THR A 87 9.41 8.66 -4.67
CA THR A 87 10.33 8.71 -3.52
C THR A 87 11.75 8.29 -3.85
N GLY A 88 12.08 8.05 -5.12
CA GLY A 88 13.37 7.50 -5.52
C GLY A 88 14.55 8.46 -5.34
N GLY A 89 14.30 9.72 -4.99
CA GLY A 89 15.31 10.70 -4.58
C GLY A 89 15.68 10.66 -3.09
N ILE A 90 14.91 9.94 -2.27
CA ILE A 90 15.06 9.92 -0.81
C ILE A 90 15.15 8.49 -0.27
N GLU A 91 15.64 8.37 0.95
CA GLU A 91 15.69 7.14 1.72
C GLU A 91 15.49 7.43 3.21
N LEU A 92 14.99 6.43 3.94
CA LEU A 92 14.81 6.51 5.39
C LEU A 92 15.96 5.78 6.08
N ALA A 93 16.79 6.50 6.82
CA ALA A 93 17.76 5.89 7.73
C ALA A 93 17.03 5.42 9.00
N ALA A 94 16.85 4.11 9.16
CA ALA A 94 16.11 3.55 10.27
C ALA A 94 16.87 3.71 11.60
N GLU A 95 16.18 4.22 12.60
CA GLU A 95 16.65 4.33 13.99
C GLU A 95 15.96 3.31 14.88
N GLU A 96 14.65 3.10 14.68
CA GLU A 96 13.84 2.15 15.42
C GLU A 96 12.98 1.30 14.48
N LEU A 97 12.82 0.02 14.85
CA LEU A 97 12.02 -0.95 14.13
C LEU A 97 11.10 -1.69 15.10
N GLU A 98 9.81 -1.64 14.80
CA GLU A 98 8.74 -2.33 15.50
C GLU A 98 8.04 -3.27 14.52
N ILE A 99 7.97 -4.56 14.86
CA ILE A 99 7.24 -5.56 14.09
C ILE A 99 5.80 -5.55 14.61
N LEU A 100 4.87 -5.08 13.79
CA LEU A 100 3.45 -5.01 14.14
C LEU A 100 2.78 -6.36 13.94
N ASN A 101 3.12 -7.05 12.85
CA ASN A 101 2.60 -8.37 12.56
C ASN A 101 3.54 -9.15 11.63
N GLU A 102 3.73 -10.43 11.95
CA GLU A 102 4.45 -11.36 11.09
C GLU A 102 3.51 -11.89 9.99
N ALA A 103 4.04 -12.06 8.79
CA ALA A 103 3.31 -12.64 7.68
C ALA A 103 3.91 -14.01 7.30
N LYS A 104 3.01 -14.94 6.98
CA LYS A 104 3.38 -16.18 6.30
C LYS A 104 3.86 -15.85 4.89
N THR A 105 4.74 -16.67 4.34
CA THR A 105 5.16 -16.57 2.94
C THR A 105 3.92 -16.58 2.05
N PRO A 106 3.69 -15.54 1.24
CA PRO A 106 2.52 -15.48 0.39
C PRO A 106 2.58 -16.56 -0.69
N PRO A 107 1.43 -17.11 -1.12
CA PRO A 107 1.36 -18.14 -2.15
C PRO A 107 1.81 -17.65 -3.54
N PHE A 108 1.84 -16.33 -3.76
CA PHE A 108 2.39 -15.69 -4.94
C PHE A 108 2.96 -14.31 -4.58
N GLU A 109 3.85 -13.81 -5.42
CA GLU A 109 4.45 -12.48 -5.25
C GLU A 109 3.47 -11.36 -5.64
N ILE A 110 3.46 -10.29 -4.84
CA ILE A 110 2.59 -9.15 -5.08
C ILE A 110 3.20 -8.25 -6.15
N GLY A 111 2.47 -8.02 -7.24
CA GLY A 111 2.90 -7.21 -8.39
C GLY A 111 3.13 -8.03 -9.68
N GLU A 112 3.22 -9.36 -9.59
CA GLU A 112 3.41 -10.25 -10.75
C GLU A 112 2.12 -11.00 -11.14
N LYS A 113 0.99 -10.29 -11.15
CA LYS A 113 -0.35 -10.88 -11.37
C LYS A 113 -0.49 -11.70 -12.66
N ASP A 114 0.31 -11.42 -13.69
CA ASP A 114 0.24 -12.09 -15.00
C ASP A 114 0.88 -13.49 -14.98
N LYS A 115 1.64 -13.82 -13.92
CA LYS A 115 2.26 -15.14 -13.73
C LYS A 115 1.43 -16.08 -12.84
N VAL A 116 0.29 -15.63 -12.32
CA VAL A 116 -0.50 -16.35 -11.32
C VAL A 116 -1.86 -16.75 -11.90
N ASN A 117 -2.27 -18.00 -11.66
CA ASN A 117 -3.60 -18.50 -12.05
C ASN A 117 -4.71 -17.66 -11.40
N GLU A 118 -5.75 -17.34 -12.18
CA GLU A 118 -6.91 -16.57 -11.71
C GLU A 118 -7.60 -17.23 -10.52
N GLU A 119 -7.73 -18.56 -10.50
CA GLU A 119 -8.37 -19.29 -9.40
C GLU A 119 -7.67 -19.03 -8.06
N LEU A 120 -6.34 -19.10 -8.05
CA LEU A 120 -5.52 -18.79 -6.87
C LEU A 120 -5.64 -17.31 -6.47
N ARG A 121 -5.75 -16.41 -7.44
CA ARG A 121 -5.95 -14.97 -7.18
C ARG A 121 -7.32 -14.68 -6.59
N MET A 122 -8.34 -15.46 -6.92
CA MET A 122 -9.69 -15.32 -6.36
C MET A 122 -9.77 -15.92 -4.95
N GLU A 123 -9.11 -17.06 -4.71
CA GLU A 123 -8.97 -17.64 -3.37
C GLU A 123 -8.25 -16.66 -2.41
N TYR A 124 -7.11 -16.13 -2.84
CA TYR A 124 -6.31 -15.18 -2.06
C TYR A 124 -6.55 -13.74 -2.51
N ARG A 125 -7.82 -13.37 -2.76
CA ARG A 125 -8.19 -12.04 -3.28
C ARG A 125 -7.68 -10.90 -2.41
N TYR A 126 -7.59 -11.10 -1.10
CA TYR A 126 -7.06 -10.10 -0.17
C TYR A 126 -5.58 -9.77 -0.40
N LEU A 127 -4.79 -10.68 -0.99
CA LEU A 127 -3.41 -10.41 -1.42
C LEU A 127 -3.39 -9.74 -2.79
N ASP A 128 -4.23 -10.19 -3.73
CA ASP A 128 -4.33 -9.59 -5.07
C ASP A 128 -4.79 -8.12 -5.01
N LEU A 129 -5.63 -7.76 -4.04
CA LEU A 129 -6.02 -6.36 -3.80
C LEU A 129 -4.87 -5.46 -3.32
N ARG A 130 -3.71 -6.00 -2.97
CA ARG A 130 -2.50 -5.22 -2.66
C ARG A 130 -1.71 -4.84 -3.91
N ASP A 131 -2.04 -5.40 -5.08
CA ASP A 131 -1.42 -5.03 -6.35
C ASP A 131 -1.74 -3.56 -6.70
N PRO A 132 -0.74 -2.74 -7.07
CA PRO A 132 -0.95 -1.32 -7.38
C PRO A 132 -2.04 -1.07 -8.43
N LYS A 133 -2.13 -1.91 -9.48
CA LYS A 133 -3.13 -1.78 -10.54
C LYS A 133 -4.53 -2.09 -10.03
N MET A 134 -4.67 -3.07 -9.13
CA MET A 134 -5.95 -3.38 -8.49
C MET A 134 -6.38 -2.27 -7.53
N GLN A 135 -5.45 -1.70 -6.77
CA GLN A 135 -5.71 -0.56 -5.90
C GLN A 135 -6.17 0.65 -6.71
N GLU A 136 -5.49 0.98 -7.80
CA GLU A 136 -5.86 2.08 -8.70
C GLU A 136 -7.28 1.89 -9.26
N ASN A 137 -7.62 0.68 -9.70
CA ASN A 137 -8.97 0.36 -10.19
C ASN A 137 -10.04 0.56 -9.11
N LEU A 138 -9.78 0.14 -7.86
CA LEU A 138 -10.72 0.34 -6.75
C LEU A 138 -10.85 1.81 -6.36
N MET A 139 -9.76 2.58 -6.40
CA MET A 139 -9.78 4.03 -6.16
C MET A 139 -10.62 4.74 -7.22
N LYS A 140 -10.36 4.48 -8.51
CA LYS A 140 -11.16 5.02 -9.63
C LYS A 140 -12.64 4.64 -9.52
N ARG A 141 -12.94 3.38 -9.17
CA ARG A 141 -14.31 2.92 -8.93
C ARG A 141 -15.01 3.69 -7.81
N SER A 142 -14.28 4.14 -6.79
CA SER A 142 -14.81 4.95 -5.69
C SER A 142 -15.01 6.42 -6.08
N GLU A 143 -14.12 6.96 -6.91
CA GLU A 143 -14.18 8.35 -7.39
C GLU A 143 -15.41 8.64 -8.24
N VAL A 144 -15.81 7.72 -9.13
CA VAL A 144 -16.95 7.94 -10.03
C VAL A 144 -18.27 8.17 -9.29
N PRO A 145 -18.71 7.29 -8.35
CA PRO A 145 -19.89 7.56 -7.53
C PRO A 145 -19.75 8.81 -6.66
N LYS A 146 -18.56 9.12 -6.16
CA LYS A 146 -18.30 10.31 -5.33
C LYS A 146 -18.47 11.60 -6.15
N ALA A 147 -17.90 11.65 -7.36
CA ALA A 147 -18.07 12.75 -8.30
C ALA A 147 -19.54 12.94 -8.69
N ARG A 148 -20.24 11.85 -9.01
CA ARG A 148 -21.69 11.88 -9.29
C ARG A 148 -22.50 12.43 -8.13
N ARG A 149 -22.24 11.98 -6.89
CA ARG A 149 -22.91 12.49 -5.68
C ARG A 149 -22.64 13.98 -5.48
N LYS A 150 -21.39 14.43 -5.65
CA LYS A 150 -20.99 15.84 -5.53
C LYS A 150 -21.68 16.72 -6.58
N ALA A 151 -21.70 16.29 -7.85
CA ALA A 151 -22.39 17.01 -8.92
C ALA A 151 -23.90 17.13 -8.66
N ARG A 152 -24.54 16.03 -8.22
CA ARG A 152 -25.98 16.02 -7.88
C ARG A 152 -26.31 16.94 -6.70
N ALA A 153 -25.45 16.99 -5.68
CA ALA A 153 -25.63 17.89 -4.54
C ALA A 153 -25.54 19.37 -4.95
N ASN A 154 -24.62 19.73 -5.85
CA ASN A 154 -24.47 21.09 -6.36
C ASN A 154 -25.67 21.57 -7.19
N LEU A 155 -26.35 20.66 -7.88
CA LEU A 155 -27.55 20.94 -8.67
C LEU A 155 -28.84 21.03 -7.82
N SER A 156 -28.71 21.08 -6.48
CA SER A 156 -29.84 21.12 -5.53
C SER A 156 -30.87 19.99 -5.72
N TYR A 157 -30.45 18.84 -6.26
CA TYR A 157 -31.29 17.64 -6.26
C TYR A 157 -31.12 16.94 -4.91
N PRO A 158 -32.15 16.92 -4.04
CA PRO A 158 -32.03 16.28 -2.74
C PRO A 158 -31.72 14.79 -2.92
N LEU A 159 -30.71 14.31 -2.20
CA LEU A 159 -30.49 12.88 -1.96
C LEU A 159 -31.65 12.26 -1.15
N ALA A 160 -32.51 13.11 -0.57
CA ALA A 160 -33.48 12.77 0.46
C ALA A 160 -34.76 12.05 -0.01
N SER A 161 -35.00 11.85 -1.31
CA SER A 161 -36.27 11.21 -1.76
C SER A 161 -36.17 9.78 -2.26
N ILE A 162 -34.95 9.22 -2.38
CA ILE A 162 -34.79 7.79 -2.71
C ILE A 162 -34.40 7.09 -1.41
N ARG A 163 -35.38 6.61 -0.65
CA ARG A 163 -35.15 5.59 0.38
C ARG A 163 -34.35 4.47 -0.29
N GLU A 164 -33.34 3.93 0.39
CA GLU A 164 -32.70 2.69 -0.05
C GLU A 164 -33.81 1.69 -0.38
N SER A 165 -33.96 1.37 -1.65
CA SER A 165 -35.02 0.47 -2.09
C SER A 165 -34.80 -0.87 -1.41
N PHE A 166 -35.85 -1.42 -0.81
CA PHE A 166 -35.78 -2.73 -0.19
C PHE A 166 -35.29 -3.76 -1.21
N MET A 167 -34.14 -4.37 -0.93
CA MET A 167 -33.56 -5.41 -1.79
C MET A 167 -34.52 -6.61 -1.93
N PHE A 168 -35.38 -6.83 -0.93
CA PHE A 168 -36.44 -7.83 -0.96
C PHE A 168 -37.68 -7.28 -1.69
N CYS A 169 -37.79 -7.60 -2.98
CA CYS A 169 -38.95 -7.25 -3.82
C CYS A 169 -39.79 -8.50 -4.15
N ARG A 170 -41.08 -8.30 -4.46
CA ARG A 170 -41.95 -9.38 -4.97
C ARG A 170 -41.36 -9.91 -6.29
N SER A 171 -41.22 -11.22 -6.41
CA SER A 171 -40.87 -11.86 -7.68
C SER A 171 -41.95 -11.54 -8.71
N ARG A 172 -41.54 -11.00 -9.86
CA ARG A 172 -42.42 -10.77 -11.00
C ARG A 172 -42.00 -11.73 -12.11
N PRO A 173 -42.95 -12.36 -12.82
CA PRO A 173 -42.65 -13.13 -14.02
C PRO A 173 -42.35 -12.14 -15.17
N SER A 174 -41.16 -11.55 -15.14
CA SER A 174 -40.59 -10.80 -16.26
C SER A 174 -39.35 -11.52 -16.75
N ASN A 175 -39.16 -11.56 -18.08
CA ASN A 175 -38.14 -12.31 -18.82
C ASN A 175 -36.69 -11.95 -18.44
N SER A 176 -36.24 -12.35 -17.26
CA SER A 176 -34.82 -12.40 -16.91
C SER A 176 -34.37 -13.82 -16.53
N SER A 177 -35.20 -14.83 -16.80
CA SER A 177 -34.82 -16.24 -16.82
C SER A 177 -34.50 -16.66 -18.25
N ASN A 178 -33.52 -16.00 -18.85
CA ASN A 178 -32.71 -16.49 -19.96
C ASN A 178 -31.30 -15.95 -19.71
N CYS A 179 -30.63 -16.54 -18.74
CA CYS A 179 -29.19 -16.51 -18.57
C CYS A 179 -28.74 -17.93 -18.25
#